data_AF-A0A401UIU3-F1
#
_entry.id   AF-A0A401UIU3-F1
#
_cell.length_a   1.000
_cell.length_b   1.000
_cell.length_c   1.000
_cell.angle_alpha   90.00
_cell.angle_beta   90.00
_cell.angle_gamma   90.00
#
_symmetry.space_group_name_H-M   'P 1'
#
loop_
_entity.id
_entity.type
_entity.pdbx_description
1 polymer ?
#
loop_
_entity_poly.entity_id
_entity_poly.type
_entity_poly.pdbx_seq_one_letter_code
_entity_poly.pdbx_strand_id
1 'polypeptide(L)'
;MVFRACPCRLAETGDCILCSQLAGKNFCDCCNWNGVCIYQDYASNNYKAKESRKYYHCKIVEKNKFEDNVVIFTLEVSDKLVSELVHAGSYVFARRPDTDTRFDTPISIMDTDTRNNTITIAIELKGTKTKDLDILKEGEEMLVKAPFWNGILGVKNINNIKNSKCLIVARGIGQAPMIPPLKHLHGNNNEITVIIDNAPYKNSFVNEYMEKYASKVILVSTICRGKITEEFNNILKDLISNNDIKLVHCDAADVLNYELMKVVEGIDENIKYSCCNNAKMCCGEGICGCCTRKNNDRKLRRLCKMQTEPKYVLEGRRIF
;
A
#
# COMPACT_ATOMS: atom_id res chain seq x y z
N MET A 1 12.19 -0.14 -5.21
CA MET A 1 12.28 0.81 -4.08
C MET A 1 12.31 0.17 -2.69
N VAL A 2 11.51 -0.88 -2.42
CA VAL A 2 11.50 -1.67 -1.16
C VAL A 2 12.89 -2.13 -0.66
N PHE A 3 13.89 -2.12 -1.55
CA PHE A 3 15.24 -2.63 -1.38
C PHE A 3 16.23 -1.62 -0.80
N ARG A 4 15.88 -0.33 -0.64
CA ARG A 4 16.82 0.70 -0.12
C ARG A 4 17.36 0.41 1.28
N ALA A 5 16.60 -0.33 2.08
CA ALA A 5 17.01 -0.77 3.41
C ALA A 5 17.40 -2.26 3.46
N CYS A 6 17.74 -2.85 2.31
CA CYS A 6 18.53 -4.06 2.24
C CYS A 6 19.99 -3.65 1.99
N PRO A 7 20.97 -4.39 2.52
CA PRO A 7 20.84 -5.56 3.39
C PRO A 7 20.35 -5.20 4.80
N CYS A 8 19.54 -6.09 5.40
CA CYS A 8 19.06 -5.97 6.78
C CYS A 8 19.56 -7.16 7.61
N ARG A 9 19.14 -7.26 8.87
CA ARG A 9 19.55 -8.35 9.79
C ARG A 9 19.38 -9.77 9.24
N LEU A 10 18.40 -10.01 8.37
CA LEU A 10 18.23 -11.31 7.70
C LEU A 10 19.44 -11.71 6.83
N ALA A 11 20.21 -10.75 6.32
CA ALA A 11 21.43 -11.03 5.58
C ALA A 11 22.56 -11.51 6.49
N GLU A 12 22.63 -11.02 7.73
CA GLU A 12 23.65 -11.41 8.72
C GLU A 12 23.45 -12.83 9.22
N THR A 13 22.19 -13.27 9.32
CA THR A 13 21.84 -14.61 9.82
C THR A 13 21.73 -15.68 8.74
N GLY A 14 21.86 -15.30 7.46
CA GLY A 14 21.65 -16.24 6.34
C GLY A 14 20.18 -16.56 6.06
N ASP A 15 19.24 -15.74 6.54
CA ASP A 15 17.79 -15.93 6.41
C ASP A 15 17.15 -15.02 5.34
N CYS A 16 17.95 -14.52 4.38
CA CYS A 16 17.48 -13.51 3.45
C CYS A 16 16.40 -14.05 2.50
N ILE A 17 15.17 -13.55 2.62
CA ILE A 17 14.05 -13.95 1.76
C ILE A 17 14.10 -13.36 0.33
N LEU A 18 15.05 -12.46 0.05
CA LEU A 18 15.15 -11.72 -1.22
C LEU A 18 16.39 -12.08 -2.05
N CYS A 19 17.41 -12.66 -1.43
CA CYS A 19 18.67 -13.00 -2.09
C CYS A 19 19.06 -14.43 -1.72
N SER A 20 19.07 -15.33 -2.70
CA SER A 20 19.42 -16.74 -2.52
C SER A 20 20.81 -16.96 -1.92
N GLN A 21 21.80 -16.15 -2.31
CA GLN A 21 23.16 -16.26 -1.78
C GLN A 21 23.20 -15.92 -0.28
N LEU A 22 22.50 -14.86 0.11
CA LEU A 22 22.30 -14.50 1.52
C LEU A 22 21.27 -15.41 2.24
N ALA A 23 20.71 -16.39 1.54
CA ALA A 23 19.88 -17.46 2.08
C ALA A 23 20.64 -18.80 2.14
N GLY A 24 21.97 -18.79 1.92
CA GLY A 24 22.82 -19.98 1.95
C GLY A 24 22.90 -20.78 0.65
N LYS A 25 22.29 -20.33 -0.46
CA LYS A 25 22.45 -21.00 -1.76
C LYS A 25 23.77 -20.60 -2.43
N ASN A 26 24.32 -21.49 -3.26
CA ASN A 26 25.54 -21.26 -4.03
C ASN A 26 25.32 -20.59 -5.40
N PHE A 27 24.09 -20.22 -5.75
CA PHE A 27 23.74 -19.53 -6.99
C PHE A 27 22.86 -18.30 -6.73
N CYS A 28 22.88 -17.35 -7.68
CA CYS A 28 21.98 -16.20 -7.68
C CYS A 28 20.71 -16.53 -8.49
N ASP A 29 19.53 -16.38 -7.88
CA ASP A 29 18.23 -16.51 -8.54
C ASP A 29 17.37 -15.24 -8.38
N CYS A 30 18.01 -14.06 -8.38
CA CYS A 30 17.36 -12.80 -8.04
C CYS A 30 16.19 -12.46 -8.98
N CYS A 31 14.96 -12.82 -8.58
CA CYS A 31 13.73 -12.48 -9.33
C CYS A 31 13.27 -11.02 -9.09
N ASN A 32 13.84 -10.34 -8.10
CA ASN A 32 13.42 -9.02 -7.65
C ASN A 32 14.54 -7.97 -7.81
N TRP A 33 15.20 -7.97 -8.97
CA TRP A 33 16.22 -6.97 -9.28
C TRP A 33 15.65 -5.54 -9.23
N ASN A 34 16.38 -4.62 -8.59
CA ASN A 34 16.00 -3.21 -8.42
C ASN A 34 17.16 -2.26 -8.75
N GLY A 35 18.11 -2.70 -9.57
CA GLY A 35 19.29 -1.92 -9.96
C GLY A 35 20.51 -2.11 -9.06
N VAL A 36 20.36 -2.69 -7.87
CA VAL A 36 21.46 -2.95 -6.93
C VAL A 36 21.40 -4.40 -6.43
N CYS A 37 22.54 -5.08 -6.44
CA CYS A 37 22.68 -6.44 -5.91
C CYS A 37 22.77 -6.39 -4.37
N ILE A 38 21.82 -7.04 -3.68
CA ILE A 38 21.78 -7.05 -2.21
C ILE A 38 23.05 -7.69 -1.62
N TYR A 39 23.54 -8.78 -2.24
CA TYR A 39 24.76 -9.46 -1.79
C TYR A 39 25.98 -8.56 -1.94
N GLN A 40 26.13 -7.89 -3.09
CA GLN A 40 27.26 -7.01 -3.34
C GLN A 40 27.24 -5.78 -2.42
N ASP A 41 26.05 -5.20 -2.19
CA ASP A 41 25.87 -4.09 -1.24
C ASP A 41 26.21 -4.53 0.19
N TYR A 42 25.87 -5.76 0.58
CA TYR A 42 26.27 -6.36 1.86
C TYR A 42 27.78 -6.58 1.99
N ALA A 43 28.41 -7.14 0.97
CA ALA A 43 29.86 -7.32 0.95
C ALA A 43 30.59 -5.97 1.00
N SER A 44 30.10 -4.97 0.25
CA SER A 44 30.65 -3.61 0.24
C SER A 44 30.44 -2.89 1.58
N ASN A 45 29.42 -3.28 2.34
CA ASN A 45 29.15 -2.77 3.69
C ASN A 45 29.83 -3.63 4.79
N ASN A 46 30.99 -4.22 4.50
CA ASN A 46 31.78 -5.04 5.43
C ASN A 46 30.97 -6.18 6.08
N TYR A 47 30.06 -6.80 5.34
CA TYR A 47 29.18 -7.87 5.84
C TYR A 47 28.38 -7.45 7.08
N LYS A 48 27.90 -6.20 7.11
CA LYS A 48 27.00 -5.69 8.14
C LYS A 48 25.67 -5.25 7.54
N ALA A 49 24.59 -5.45 8.29
CA ALA A 49 23.29 -4.90 7.94
C ALA A 49 23.31 -3.36 8.00
N LYS A 50 22.50 -2.73 7.16
CA LYS A 50 22.19 -1.30 7.29
C LYS A 50 21.37 -1.05 8.57
N GLU A 51 21.42 0.19 9.05
CA GLU A 51 20.59 0.61 10.18
C GLU A 51 19.09 0.36 9.90
N SER A 52 18.37 -0.07 10.93
CA SER A 52 16.91 -0.21 10.89
C SER A 52 16.22 1.15 10.75
N ARG A 53 14.94 1.14 10.36
CA ARG A 53 14.19 2.40 10.22
C ARG A 53 14.08 3.09 11.58
N LYS A 54 14.27 4.41 11.55
CA LYS A 54 14.23 5.27 12.73
C LYS A 54 12.80 5.76 12.99
N TYR A 55 12.58 6.19 14.23
CA TYR A 55 11.40 6.95 14.61
C TYR A 55 11.71 8.44 14.46
N TYR A 56 10.72 9.19 13.99
CA TYR A 56 10.75 10.64 13.85
C TYR A 56 9.62 11.23 14.70
N HIS A 57 9.94 12.32 15.40
CA HIS A 57 8.93 13.16 16.03
C HIS A 57 8.37 14.09 14.97
N CYS A 58 7.10 13.89 14.60
CA CYS A 58 6.44 14.62 13.53
C CYS A 58 5.32 15.47 14.14
N LYS A 59 5.42 16.79 13.96
CA LYS A 59 4.41 17.72 14.46
C LYS A 59 3.12 17.58 13.64
N ILE A 60 1.99 17.53 14.32
CA ILE A 60 0.66 17.57 13.68
C ILE A 60 0.37 19.03 13.31
N VAL A 61 0.37 19.31 12.02
CA VAL A 61 0.06 20.64 11.47
C VAL A 61 -1.45 20.83 11.39
N GLU A 62 -2.18 19.76 11.08
CA GLU A 62 -3.63 19.79 10.89
C GLU A 62 -4.25 18.44 11.28
N LYS A 63 -5.44 18.49 11.85
CA LYS A 63 -6.25 17.32 12.20
C LYS A 63 -7.71 17.57 11.80
N ASN A 64 -8.14 16.86 10.76
CA ASN A 64 -9.52 16.89 10.30
C ASN A 64 -10.26 15.62 10.68
N LYS A 65 -11.45 15.75 11.27
CA LYS A 65 -12.37 14.62 11.45
C LYS A 65 -13.33 14.55 10.28
N PHE A 66 -13.39 13.39 9.65
CA PHE A 66 -14.35 13.09 8.59
C PHE A 66 -15.38 12.10 9.14
N GLU A 67 -16.62 12.59 9.27
CA GLU A 67 -17.66 11.93 10.05
C GLU A 67 -17.13 11.57 11.46
N ASP A 68 -17.69 10.56 12.12
CA ASP A 68 -17.29 10.15 13.48
C ASP A 68 -16.19 9.07 13.49
N ASN A 69 -15.84 8.53 12.33
CA ASN A 69 -15.07 7.28 12.22
C ASN A 69 -13.73 7.41 11.51
N VAL A 70 -13.44 8.55 10.87
CA VAL A 70 -12.18 8.78 10.17
C VAL A 70 -11.52 10.05 10.67
N VAL A 71 -10.22 9.96 10.94
CA VAL A 71 -9.37 11.12 11.26
C VAL A 71 -8.26 11.23 10.23
N ILE A 72 -8.05 12.44 9.73
CA ILE A 72 -7.03 12.78 8.75
C ILE A 72 -6.02 13.70 9.45
N PHE A 73 -4.75 13.32 9.40
CA PHE A 73 -3.65 14.10 9.96
C PHE A 73 -2.73 14.59 8.85
N THR A 74 -2.33 15.84 8.93
CA THR A 74 -1.20 16.39 8.16
C THR A 74 -0.02 16.56 9.11
N LEU A 75 1.09 15.88 8.81
CA LEU A 75 2.28 15.82 9.65
C LEU A 75 3.45 16.53 8.97
N GLU A 76 4.16 17.35 9.73
CA GLU A 76 5.44 17.93 9.31
C GLU A 76 6.54 16.86 9.39
N VAL A 77 7.34 16.76 8.32
CA VAL A 77 8.45 15.82 8.21
C VAL A 77 9.68 16.52 7.61
N SER A 78 10.84 15.87 7.66
CA SER A 78 12.02 16.38 6.94
C SER A 78 11.84 16.26 5.42
N ASP A 79 12.47 17.16 4.66
CA ASP A 79 12.57 17.12 3.19
C ASP A 79 13.01 15.74 2.66
N LYS A 80 14.04 15.16 3.29
CA LYS A 80 14.49 13.81 2.96
C LYS A 80 13.37 12.79 3.13
N LEU A 81 12.64 12.81 4.25
CA LEU A 81 11.62 11.81 4.54
C LEU A 81 10.41 11.94 3.61
N VAL A 82 9.93 13.16 3.33
CA VAL A 82 8.82 13.35 2.37
C VAL A 82 9.21 12.84 0.99
N SER A 83 10.44 13.13 0.53
CA SER A 83 10.94 12.68 -0.78
C SER A 83 10.99 11.15 -0.91
N GLU A 84 11.20 10.44 0.19
CA GLU A 84 11.21 8.96 0.22
C GLU A 84 9.80 8.36 0.26
N LEU A 85 8.78 9.13 0.65
CA LEU A 85 7.39 8.69 0.84
C LEU A 85 6.47 9.05 -0.33
N VAL A 86 6.93 9.79 -1.35
CA VAL A 86 6.13 10.20 -2.52
C VAL A 86 5.62 9.03 -3.39
N HIS A 87 6.14 7.83 -3.18
CA HIS A 87 5.91 6.70 -4.08
C HIS A 87 4.64 5.94 -3.72
N ALA A 88 3.92 5.46 -4.74
CA ALA A 88 2.75 4.62 -4.54
C ALA A 88 3.08 3.37 -3.72
N GLY A 89 2.24 3.09 -2.71
CA GLY A 89 2.46 2.01 -1.74
C GLY A 89 3.39 2.40 -0.58
N SER A 90 3.75 3.67 -0.44
CA SER A 90 4.43 4.15 0.76
C SER A 90 3.51 4.12 1.97
N TYR A 91 4.05 3.74 3.12
CA TYR A 91 3.34 3.69 4.38
C TYR A 91 4.30 3.90 5.55
N VAL A 92 3.76 4.19 6.72
CA VAL A 92 4.50 4.42 7.95
C VAL A 92 3.91 3.61 9.09
N PHE A 93 4.65 3.45 10.19
CA PHE A 93 4.03 3.07 11.47
C PHE A 93 3.91 4.31 12.32
N ALA A 94 2.70 4.62 12.78
CA ALA A 94 2.47 5.71 13.70
C ALA A 94 2.02 5.20 15.07
N ARG A 95 2.39 5.96 16.11
CA ARG A 95 1.88 5.80 17.48
C ARG A 95 2.03 7.12 18.24
N ARG A 96 1.39 7.22 19.41
CA ARG A 96 1.65 8.32 20.34
C ARG A 96 3.06 8.19 20.96
N PRO A 97 3.76 9.31 21.25
CA PRO A 97 5.09 9.27 21.84
C PRO A 97 5.19 8.54 23.19
N ASP A 98 4.16 8.64 24.03
CA ASP A 98 4.06 8.09 25.39
C ASP A 98 3.70 6.58 25.45
N THR A 99 3.43 5.97 24.30
CA THR A 99 3.13 4.53 24.20
C THR A 99 4.37 3.72 23.85
N ASP A 100 4.29 2.39 23.97
CA ASP A 100 5.36 1.49 23.53
C ASP A 100 5.17 0.98 22.09
N THR A 101 6.15 0.25 21.56
CA THR A 101 6.18 -0.25 20.18
C THR A 101 5.03 -1.20 19.84
N ARG A 102 4.31 -1.76 20.82
CA ARG A 102 3.10 -2.57 20.57
C ARG A 102 1.98 -1.73 19.96
N PHE A 103 1.98 -0.41 20.15
CA PHE A 103 1.01 0.52 19.56
C PHE A 103 1.35 0.96 18.13
N ASP A 104 2.51 0.56 17.59
CA ASP A 104 2.87 0.82 16.20
C ASP A 104 1.74 0.33 15.27
N THR A 105 1.22 1.27 14.49
CA THR A 105 0.08 1.04 13.58
C THR A 105 0.50 1.36 12.15
N PRO A 106 0.52 0.37 11.25
CA PRO A 106 0.84 0.61 9.85
C PRO A 106 -0.29 1.41 9.19
N ILE A 107 0.06 2.55 8.59
CA ILE A 107 -0.89 3.47 7.95
C ILE A 107 -0.30 3.90 6.61
N SER A 108 -1.09 3.74 5.55
CA SER A 108 -0.70 4.16 4.21
C SER A 108 -0.60 5.69 4.12
N ILE A 109 0.36 6.16 3.33
CA ILE A 109 0.42 7.57 2.96
C ILE A 109 -0.72 7.87 2.00
N MET A 110 -1.55 8.85 2.35
CA MET A 110 -2.61 9.37 1.49
C MET A 110 -2.05 10.42 0.53
N ASP A 111 -1.29 11.37 1.06
CA ASP A 111 -0.64 12.38 0.22
C ASP A 111 0.72 12.85 0.77
N THR A 112 1.50 13.48 -0.09
CA THR A 112 2.77 14.12 0.22
C THR A 112 2.86 15.49 -0.44
N ASP A 113 3.25 16.50 0.31
CA ASP A 113 3.59 17.83 -0.22
C ASP A 113 5.08 18.08 0.00
N THR A 114 5.87 17.95 -1.06
CA THR A 114 7.32 18.19 -1.02
C THR A 114 7.70 19.66 -0.94
N ARG A 115 6.78 20.60 -1.20
CA ARG A 115 7.05 22.04 -1.06
C ARG A 115 6.95 22.46 0.40
N ASN A 116 5.94 21.94 1.10
CA ASN A 116 5.68 22.24 2.50
C ASN A 116 6.27 21.21 3.47
N ASN A 117 6.90 20.15 2.95
CA ASN A 117 7.46 19.05 3.72
C ASN A 117 6.44 18.35 4.63
N THR A 118 5.25 18.08 4.10
CA THR A 118 4.18 17.40 4.85
C THR A 118 3.78 16.07 4.24
N ILE A 119 3.31 15.18 5.10
CA ILE A 119 2.61 13.95 4.70
C ILE A 119 1.21 13.96 5.28
N THR A 120 0.25 13.44 4.52
CA THR A 120 -1.13 13.27 4.94
C THR A 120 -1.44 11.79 5.11
N ILE A 121 -2.05 11.43 6.23
CA ILE A 121 -2.52 10.08 6.53
C ILE A 121 -3.99 10.11 6.95
N ALA A 122 -4.75 9.09 6.58
CA ALA A 122 -6.13 8.91 7.01
C ALA A 122 -6.26 7.60 7.80
N ILE A 123 -6.98 7.66 8.92
CA ILE A 123 -7.10 6.55 9.87
C ILE A 123 -8.56 6.31 10.19
N GLU A 124 -8.99 5.06 10.04
CA GLU A 124 -10.31 4.62 10.49
C GLU A 124 -10.26 4.16 11.96
N LEU A 125 -11.15 4.72 12.80
CA LEU A 125 -11.18 4.55 14.25
C LEU A 125 -11.82 3.22 14.69
N LYS A 126 -11.18 2.09 14.36
CA LYS A 126 -11.68 0.74 14.64
C LYS A 126 -11.25 0.11 15.96
N GLY A 127 -10.07 0.43 16.50
CA GLY A 127 -9.50 -0.33 17.62
C GLY A 127 -8.66 0.53 18.56
N THR A 128 -8.14 -0.08 19.62
CA THR A 128 -7.40 0.63 20.67
C THR A 128 -6.28 1.48 20.10
N LYS A 129 -5.48 0.98 19.16
CA LYS A 129 -4.37 1.74 18.58
C LYS A 129 -4.81 2.95 17.75
N THR A 130 -5.88 2.83 16.96
CA THR A 130 -6.33 3.93 16.11
C THR A 130 -7.11 4.97 16.91
N LYS A 131 -7.86 4.55 17.92
CA LYS A 131 -8.51 5.45 18.90
C LYS A 131 -7.49 6.20 19.75
N ASP A 132 -6.38 5.55 20.09
CA ASP A 132 -5.27 6.16 20.81
C ASP A 132 -4.62 7.30 20.01
N LEU A 133 -4.45 7.13 18.70
CA LEU A 133 -3.98 8.21 17.81
C LEU A 133 -4.97 9.38 17.71
N ASP A 134 -6.29 9.15 17.80
CA ASP A 134 -7.29 10.23 17.81
C ASP A 134 -7.24 11.11 19.07
N ILE A 135 -6.52 10.72 20.11
CA ILE A 135 -6.34 11.59 21.29
C ILE A 135 -5.47 12.80 20.95
N LEU A 136 -4.52 12.64 20.02
CA LEU A 136 -3.57 13.68 19.64
C LEU A 136 -4.28 14.89 19.01
N LYS A 137 -3.76 16.08 19.31
CA LYS A 137 -4.28 17.37 18.84
C LYS A 137 -3.30 18.06 17.89
N GLU A 138 -3.80 19.05 17.17
CA GLU A 138 -2.94 19.94 16.39
C GLU A 138 -1.89 20.61 17.28
N GLY A 139 -0.67 20.74 16.76
CA GLY A 139 0.49 21.24 17.49
C GLY A 139 1.22 20.20 18.33
N GLU A 140 0.62 19.04 18.63
CA GLU A 140 1.29 17.92 19.31
C GLU A 140 2.13 17.08 18.35
N GLU A 141 2.91 16.14 18.90
CA GLU A 141 3.78 15.26 18.13
C GLU A 141 3.21 13.85 17.99
N MET A 142 3.35 13.29 16.79
CA MET A 142 3.14 11.88 16.50
C MET A 142 4.48 11.22 16.25
N LEU A 143 4.71 10.03 16.82
CA LEU A 143 5.93 9.28 16.56
C LEU A 143 5.74 8.40 15.32
N VAL A 144 6.57 8.64 14.31
CA VAL A 144 6.46 8.01 12.98
C VAL A 144 7.71 7.18 12.68
N LYS A 145 7.55 5.87 12.49
CA LYS A 145 8.61 4.99 11.96
C LYS A 145 8.46 4.88 10.45
N ALA A 146 9.51 5.22 9.71
CA ALA A 146 9.46 5.36 8.26
C ALA A 146 10.87 5.32 7.63
N PRO A 147 10.99 5.22 6.30
CA PRO A 147 9.94 4.90 5.32
C PRO A 147 9.76 3.39 5.07
N PHE A 148 8.56 3.03 4.60
CA PHE A 148 8.22 1.71 4.06
C PHE A 148 7.46 1.86 2.73
N TRP A 149 7.55 0.87 1.85
CA TRP A 149 7.07 0.99 0.44
C TRP A 149 6.22 -0.19 -0.05
N ASN A 150 5.96 -1.19 0.79
CA ASN A 150 5.25 -2.41 0.40
C ASN A 150 3.74 -2.35 0.70
N GLY A 151 3.14 -1.16 0.70
CA GLY A 151 1.71 -0.94 0.96
C GLY A 151 0.79 -1.35 -0.21
N ILE A 152 1.35 -1.58 -1.39
CA ILE A 152 0.64 -2.10 -2.57
C ILE A 152 1.31 -3.39 -3.05
N LEU A 153 0.49 -4.40 -3.36
CA LEU A 153 0.87 -5.62 -4.04
C LEU A 153 0.76 -5.43 -5.56
N GLY A 154 1.72 -5.96 -6.32
CA GLY A 154 1.77 -5.73 -7.77
C GLY A 154 2.14 -4.30 -8.16
N VAL A 155 2.86 -3.54 -7.32
CA VAL A 155 3.16 -2.11 -7.56
C VAL A 155 3.91 -1.85 -8.89
N LYS A 156 4.65 -2.84 -9.41
CA LYS A 156 5.29 -2.75 -10.73
C LYS A 156 4.27 -2.54 -11.86
N ASN A 157 3.05 -3.06 -11.71
CA ASN A 157 1.98 -2.90 -12.69
C ASN A 157 1.55 -1.44 -12.80
N ILE A 158 1.53 -0.71 -11.68
CA ILE A 158 1.27 0.73 -11.61
C ILE A 158 2.47 1.53 -12.16
N ASN A 159 3.68 1.20 -11.72
CA ASN A 159 4.86 2.01 -12.07
C ASN A 159 5.26 1.95 -13.56
N ASN A 160 4.93 0.86 -14.25
CA ASN A 160 5.36 0.61 -15.62
C ASN A 160 4.33 0.99 -16.69
N ILE A 161 3.14 1.48 -16.28
CA ILE A 161 2.06 1.82 -17.22
C ILE A 161 2.05 3.31 -17.55
N LYS A 162 1.83 3.62 -18.83
CA LYS A 162 1.80 4.98 -19.39
C LYS A 162 0.90 5.00 -20.62
N ASN A 163 0.29 6.15 -20.92
CA ASN A 163 -0.54 6.36 -22.11
C ASN A 163 -1.57 5.23 -22.33
N SER A 164 -2.18 4.74 -21.26
CA SER A 164 -3.11 3.60 -21.27
C SER A 164 -4.38 3.92 -20.50
N LYS A 165 -5.41 3.08 -20.65
CA LYS A 165 -6.65 3.16 -19.88
C LYS A 165 -6.55 2.31 -18.63
N CYS A 166 -6.86 2.90 -17.48
CA CYS A 166 -6.74 2.29 -16.16
C CYS A 166 -8.07 2.39 -15.41
N LEU A 167 -8.37 1.35 -14.63
CA LEU A 167 -9.48 1.33 -13.69
C LEU A 167 -8.95 1.28 -12.26
N ILE A 168 -9.43 2.20 -11.43
CA ILE A 168 -9.17 2.18 -10.00
C ILE A 168 -10.48 1.94 -9.27
N VAL A 169 -10.49 1.01 -8.31
CA VAL A 169 -11.66 0.69 -7.49
C VAL A 169 -11.30 0.87 -6.02
N ALA A 170 -12.01 1.73 -5.29
CA ALA A 170 -11.77 1.92 -3.86
C ALA A 170 -13.06 1.85 -3.03
N ARG A 171 -12.91 1.35 -1.79
CA ARG A 171 -14.02 1.25 -0.83
C ARG A 171 -13.62 1.66 0.57
N GLY A 172 -14.45 2.47 1.24
CA GLY A 172 -14.25 2.91 2.61
C GLY A 172 -12.89 3.59 2.80
N ILE A 173 -12.12 3.22 3.84
CA ILE A 173 -10.80 3.80 4.11
C ILE A 173 -9.79 3.57 2.97
N GLY A 174 -10.05 2.62 2.06
CA GLY A 174 -9.25 2.40 0.86
C GLY A 174 -9.19 3.59 -0.11
N GLN A 175 -10.08 4.58 0.05
CA GLN A 175 -10.01 5.86 -0.67
C GLN A 175 -8.70 6.62 -0.40
N ALA A 176 -8.10 6.48 0.79
CA ALA A 176 -6.85 7.15 1.15
C ALA A 176 -5.62 6.57 0.42
N PRO A 177 -5.31 5.26 0.50
CA PRO A 177 -4.18 4.66 -0.23
C PRO A 177 -4.32 4.70 -1.76
N MET A 178 -5.53 4.99 -2.28
CA MET A 178 -5.80 5.12 -3.71
C MET A 178 -5.17 6.38 -4.32
N ILE A 179 -4.96 7.42 -3.51
CA ILE A 179 -4.51 8.73 -4.00
C ILE A 179 -3.11 8.67 -4.62
N PRO A 180 -2.08 8.07 -4.01
CA PRO A 180 -0.76 8.01 -4.65
C PRO A 180 -0.74 7.24 -5.99
N PRO A 181 -1.40 6.08 -6.14
CA PRO A 181 -1.63 5.44 -7.44
C PRO A 181 -2.32 6.34 -8.45
N LEU A 182 -3.41 7.01 -8.06
CA LEU A 182 -4.16 7.92 -8.93
C LEU A 182 -3.27 9.05 -9.46
N LYS A 183 -2.52 9.73 -8.59
CA LYS A 183 -1.57 10.79 -8.97
C LYS A 183 -0.47 10.27 -9.89
N HIS A 184 0.10 9.09 -9.58
CA HIS A 184 1.16 8.49 -10.39
C HIS A 184 0.67 8.15 -11.79
N LEU A 185 -0.49 7.50 -11.90
CA LEU A 185 -1.08 7.12 -13.17
C LEU A 185 -1.45 8.36 -14.00
N HIS A 186 -1.98 9.41 -13.36
CA HIS A 186 -2.30 10.67 -14.02
C HIS A 186 -1.04 11.34 -14.59
N GLY A 187 0.03 11.42 -13.78
CA GLY A 187 1.32 11.96 -14.22
C GLY A 187 2.00 11.20 -15.37
N ASN A 188 1.60 9.94 -15.60
CA ASN A 188 2.04 9.12 -16.73
C ASN A 188 1.07 9.15 -17.93
N ASN A 189 0.20 10.16 -18.00
CA ASN A 189 -0.79 10.36 -19.07
C ASN A 189 -1.74 9.18 -19.29
N ASN A 190 -2.13 8.48 -18.22
CA ASN A 190 -3.15 7.45 -18.34
C ASN A 190 -4.56 8.06 -18.24
N GLU A 191 -5.52 7.48 -18.95
CA GLU A 191 -6.95 7.78 -18.78
C GLU A 191 -7.48 6.90 -17.64
N ILE A 192 -8.06 7.51 -16.62
CA ILE A 192 -8.36 6.83 -15.35
C ILE A 192 -9.85 6.92 -15.06
N THR A 193 -10.51 5.77 -15.04
CA THR A 193 -11.85 5.63 -14.45
C THR A 193 -11.69 5.22 -13.00
N VAL A 194 -12.33 5.95 -12.08
CA VAL A 194 -12.38 5.64 -10.65
C VAL A 194 -13.77 5.16 -10.29
N ILE A 195 -13.87 4.00 -9.66
CA ILE A 195 -15.09 3.48 -9.06
C ILE A 195 -14.97 3.58 -7.55
N ILE A 196 -15.90 4.29 -6.92
CA ILE A 196 -15.95 4.46 -5.47
C ILE A 196 -17.21 3.83 -4.89
N ASP A 197 -16.99 3.04 -3.85
CA ASP A 197 -18.03 2.66 -2.89
C ASP A 197 -17.75 3.36 -1.56
N ASN A 198 -18.59 4.33 -1.21
CA ASN A 198 -18.41 5.12 0.01
C ASN A 198 -18.60 4.30 1.29
N ALA A 199 -19.30 3.15 1.23
CA ALA A 199 -19.60 2.38 2.42
C ALA A 199 -18.31 2.02 3.21
N PRO A 200 -18.31 2.19 4.55
CA PRO A 200 -19.46 2.49 5.40
C PRO A 200 -19.77 3.98 5.59
N TYR A 201 -19.10 4.89 4.88
CA TYR A 201 -19.27 6.34 5.00
C TYR A 201 -20.43 6.84 4.13
N LYS A 202 -20.96 8.02 4.46
CA LYS A 202 -22.01 8.66 3.67
C LYS A 202 -21.42 9.31 2.42
N ASN A 203 -20.25 9.94 2.56
CA ASN A 203 -19.58 10.66 1.49
C ASN A 203 -18.14 10.18 1.29
N SER A 204 -17.54 10.60 0.17
CA SER A 204 -16.10 10.45 -0.05
C SER A 204 -15.35 11.63 0.54
N PHE A 205 -14.22 11.36 1.21
CA PHE A 205 -13.32 12.39 1.74
C PHE A 205 -12.17 12.73 0.78
N VAL A 206 -12.24 12.24 -0.46
CA VAL A 206 -11.20 12.42 -1.48
C VAL A 206 -11.71 13.02 -2.79
N ASN A 207 -12.88 13.66 -2.77
CA ASN A 207 -13.51 14.25 -3.97
C ASN A 207 -12.59 15.19 -4.73
N GLU A 208 -11.90 16.10 -4.04
CA GLU A 208 -10.97 17.06 -4.66
C GLU A 208 -9.85 16.38 -5.46
N TYR A 209 -9.37 15.23 -4.98
CA TYR A 209 -8.35 14.45 -5.70
C TYR A 209 -8.94 13.77 -6.93
N MET A 210 -10.15 13.22 -6.83
CA MET A 210 -10.80 12.57 -7.96
C MET A 210 -11.13 13.58 -9.06
N GLU A 211 -11.67 14.74 -8.71
CA GLU A 211 -11.95 15.82 -9.67
C GLU A 211 -10.69 16.30 -10.39
N LYS A 212 -9.56 16.34 -9.67
CA LYS A 212 -8.30 16.82 -10.23
C LYS A 212 -7.58 15.80 -11.13
N TYR A 213 -7.64 14.51 -10.79
CA TYR A 213 -6.76 13.50 -11.41
C TYR A 213 -7.50 12.41 -12.19
N ALA A 214 -8.79 12.16 -11.93
CA ALA A 214 -9.56 11.14 -12.64
C ALA A 214 -10.20 11.68 -13.92
N SER A 215 -10.28 10.83 -14.94
CA SER A 215 -10.99 11.14 -16.20
C SER A 215 -12.50 10.92 -16.06
N LYS A 216 -12.89 9.95 -15.23
CA LYS A 216 -14.29 9.60 -14.94
C LYS A 216 -14.41 9.05 -13.53
N VAL A 217 -15.48 9.41 -12.82
CA VAL A 217 -15.80 8.87 -11.49
C VAL A 217 -17.17 8.21 -11.55
N ILE A 218 -17.29 7.02 -10.97
CA ILE A 218 -18.54 6.26 -10.88
C ILE A 218 -18.76 5.88 -9.42
N LEU A 219 -19.89 6.28 -8.86
CA LEU A 219 -20.31 5.88 -7.51
C LEU A 219 -21.22 4.65 -7.62
N VAL A 220 -20.81 3.53 -7.03
CA VAL A 220 -21.60 2.29 -7.05
C VAL A 220 -21.29 1.43 -5.83
N SER A 221 -22.27 0.69 -5.34
CA SER A 221 -22.04 -0.35 -4.32
C SER A 221 -21.29 -1.52 -4.95
N THR A 222 -20.10 -1.81 -4.44
CA THR A 222 -19.19 -2.78 -5.07
C THR A 222 -19.43 -4.21 -4.59
N ILE A 223 -19.77 -4.40 -3.31
CA ILE A 223 -19.88 -5.73 -2.72
C ILE A 223 -21.02 -5.82 -1.70
N CYS A 224 -21.79 -6.90 -1.79
CA CYS A 224 -22.86 -7.26 -0.87
C CYS A 224 -22.71 -8.72 -0.44
N ARG A 225 -22.75 -9.00 0.87
CA ARG A 225 -22.65 -10.36 1.44
C ARG A 225 -21.47 -11.18 0.87
N GLY A 226 -20.32 -10.52 0.70
CA GLY A 226 -19.08 -11.15 0.22
C GLY A 226 -19.01 -11.42 -1.28
N LYS A 227 -19.97 -10.93 -2.08
CA LYS A 227 -19.97 -11.05 -3.54
C LYS A 227 -20.11 -9.69 -4.21
N ILE A 228 -19.50 -9.55 -5.38
CA ILE A 228 -19.68 -8.37 -6.23
C ILE A 228 -21.17 -8.20 -6.56
N THR A 229 -21.66 -6.96 -6.50
CA THR A 229 -23.05 -6.64 -6.87
C THR A 229 -23.27 -6.80 -8.37
N GLU A 230 -24.50 -7.07 -8.78
CA GLU A 230 -24.83 -7.23 -10.20
C GLU A 230 -24.59 -5.95 -11.00
N GLU A 231 -24.97 -4.80 -10.45
CA GLU A 231 -24.72 -3.47 -11.04
C GLU A 231 -23.23 -3.23 -11.26
N PHE A 232 -22.40 -3.47 -10.25
CA PHE A 232 -20.95 -3.31 -10.37
C PHE A 232 -20.36 -4.30 -11.39
N ASN A 233 -20.83 -5.55 -11.42
CA ASN A 233 -20.38 -6.53 -12.40
C ASN A 233 -20.69 -6.12 -13.84
N ASN A 234 -21.87 -5.54 -14.09
CA ASN A 234 -22.25 -5.05 -15.41
C ASN A 234 -21.35 -3.88 -15.84
N ILE A 235 -21.11 -2.92 -14.94
CA ILE A 235 -20.17 -1.81 -15.17
C ILE A 235 -18.76 -2.33 -15.48
N LEU A 236 -18.28 -3.34 -14.73
CA LEU A 236 -16.95 -3.93 -14.97
C LEU A 236 -16.87 -4.56 -16.36
N LYS A 237 -17.87 -5.35 -16.77
CA LYS A 237 -17.89 -5.97 -18.10
C LYS A 237 -17.89 -4.92 -19.20
N ASP A 238 -18.68 -3.87 -19.06
CA ASP A 238 -18.77 -2.80 -20.05
C ASP A 238 -17.46 -2.02 -20.14
N LEU A 239 -16.86 -1.68 -18.99
CA LEU A 239 -15.59 -0.97 -18.96
C LEU A 239 -14.46 -1.82 -19.53
N ILE A 240 -14.32 -3.06 -19.07
CA ILE A 240 -13.20 -3.92 -19.45
C ILE A 240 -13.32 -4.34 -20.93
N SER A 241 -14.49 -4.78 -21.37
CA SER A 241 -14.67 -5.31 -22.73
C SER A 241 -14.62 -4.21 -23.79
N ASN A 242 -15.12 -3.01 -23.48
CA ASN A 242 -15.28 -1.94 -24.48
C ASN A 242 -14.23 -0.83 -24.40
N ASN A 243 -13.46 -0.73 -23.30
CA ASN A 243 -12.53 0.39 -23.09
C ASN A 243 -11.06 -0.03 -22.96
N ASP A 244 -10.66 -1.20 -23.47
CA ASP A 244 -9.25 -1.62 -23.56
C ASP A 244 -8.42 -1.36 -22.26
N ILE A 245 -9.02 -1.69 -21.11
CA ILE A 245 -8.41 -1.44 -19.81
C ILE A 245 -7.14 -2.30 -19.68
N LYS A 246 -6.00 -1.66 -19.40
CA LYS A 246 -4.70 -2.34 -19.28
C LYS A 246 -4.26 -2.61 -17.83
N LEU A 247 -4.86 -1.91 -16.87
CA LEU A 247 -4.59 -2.05 -15.45
C LEU A 247 -5.86 -1.87 -14.64
N VAL A 248 -6.06 -2.78 -13.68
CA VAL A 248 -7.00 -2.61 -12.57
C VAL A 248 -6.23 -2.50 -11.26
N HIS A 249 -6.51 -1.45 -10.49
CA HIS A 249 -5.99 -1.26 -9.14
C HIS A 249 -7.13 -1.24 -8.13
N CYS A 250 -7.05 -2.02 -7.05
CA CYS A 250 -8.09 -2.08 -6.04
C CYS A 250 -7.59 -1.81 -4.62
N ASP A 251 -8.18 -0.79 -3.99
CA ASP A 251 -7.93 -0.45 -2.60
C ASP A 251 -9.20 -0.64 -1.77
N ALA A 252 -9.34 -1.85 -1.24
CA ALA A 252 -10.48 -2.23 -0.42
C ALA A 252 -10.11 -3.35 0.57
N ALA A 253 -11.11 -3.80 1.32
CA ALA A 253 -11.00 -5.02 2.09
C ALA A 253 -10.67 -6.22 1.18
N ASP A 254 -9.93 -7.19 1.72
CA ASP A 254 -9.40 -8.32 0.96
C ASP A 254 -10.46 -9.15 0.22
N VAL A 255 -11.70 -9.16 0.71
CA VAL A 255 -12.82 -9.85 0.05
C VAL A 255 -13.14 -9.21 -1.30
N LEU A 256 -13.16 -7.88 -1.38
CA LEU A 256 -13.39 -7.17 -2.63
C LEU A 256 -12.18 -7.28 -3.55
N ASN A 257 -10.96 -7.14 -3.02
CA ASN A 257 -9.74 -7.33 -3.82
C ASN A 257 -9.74 -8.71 -4.51
N TYR A 258 -10.13 -9.76 -3.78
CA TYR A 258 -10.17 -11.12 -4.32
C TYR A 258 -11.27 -11.33 -5.37
N GLU A 259 -12.51 -10.94 -5.07
CA GLU A 259 -13.62 -11.14 -6.00
C GLU A 259 -13.44 -10.29 -7.26
N LEU A 260 -12.93 -9.07 -7.15
CA LEU A 260 -12.64 -8.23 -8.31
C LEU A 260 -11.51 -8.82 -9.16
N MET A 261 -10.44 -9.32 -8.55
CA MET A 261 -9.34 -9.97 -9.27
C MET A 261 -9.85 -11.14 -10.11
N LYS A 262 -10.72 -12.01 -9.55
CA LYS A 262 -11.31 -13.12 -10.33
C LYS A 262 -12.18 -12.65 -11.48
N VAL A 263 -12.99 -11.62 -11.27
CA VAL A 263 -13.86 -11.09 -12.34
C VAL A 263 -13.00 -10.54 -13.48
N VAL A 264 -11.94 -9.79 -13.15
CA VAL A 264 -11.01 -9.25 -14.15
C VAL A 264 -10.30 -10.36 -14.90
N GLU A 265 -9.69 -11.33 -14.20
CA GLU A 265 -9.00 -12.47 -14.81
C GLU A 265 -9.95 -13.35 -15.65
N GLY A 266 -11.22 -13.46 -15.26
CA GLY A 266 -12.24 -14.19 -16.01
C GLY A 266 -12.75 -13.47 -17.26
N ILE A 267 -12.54 -12.15 -17.37
CA ILE A 267 -12.88 -11.37 -18.57
C ILE A 267 -11.67 -11.28 -19.51
N ASP A 268 -10.50 -10.91 -18.99
CA ASP A 268 -9.24 -10.85 -19.74
C ASP A 268 -8.04 -11.04 -18.81
N GLU A 269 -7.34 -12.16 -18.98
CA GLU A 269 -6.14 -12.53 -18.21
C GLU A 269 -4.91 -11.64 -18.48
N ASN A 270 -4.94 -10.84 -19.55
CA ASN A 270 -3.83 -9.94 -19.91
C ASN A 270 -3.87 -8.62 -19.13
N ILE A 271 -4.96 -8.34 -18.43
CA ILE A 271 -5.11 -7.12 -17.64
C ILE A 271 -4.24 -7.23 -16.40
N LYS A 272 -3.36 -6.24 -16.23
CA LYS A 272 -2.51 -6.19 -15.04
C LYS A 272 -3.38 -5.87 -13.82
N TYR A 273 -3.09 -6.52 -12.70
CA TYR A 273 -3.83 -6.32 -11.46
C TYR A 273 -2.92 -5.89 -10.31
N SER A 274 -3.37 -4.96 -9.48
CA SER A 274 -2.68 -4.54 -8.26
C SER A 274 -3.69 -4.23 -7.16
N CYS A 275 -3.29 -4.33 -5.89
CA CYS A 275 -4.19 -4.00 -4.78
C CYS A 275 -3.43 -3.53 -3.54
N CYS A 276 -4.12 -2.89 -2.59
CA CYS A 276 -3.56 -2.61 -1.28
C CYS A 276 -3.09 -3.88 -0.56
N ASN A 277 -2.09 -3.72 0.29
CA ASN A 277 -1.56 -4.77 1.15
C ASN A 277 -2.12 -4.67 2.57
N ASN A 278 -3.20 -5.41 2.83
CA ASN A 278 -3.85 -5.45 4.15
C ASN A 278 -3.20 -6.45 5.13
N ALA A 279 -1.94 -6.85 4.91
CA ALA A 279 -1.26 -7.78 5.81
C ALA A 279 -1.15 -7.21 7.23
N LYS A 280 -1.35 -8.05 8.24
CA LYS A 280 -1.01 -7.70 9.62
C LYS A 280 0.51 -7.53 9.72
N MET A 281 0.97 -6.36 10.16
CA MET A 281 2.39 -6.03 10.27
C MET A 281 2.78 -5.72 11.71
N CYS A 282 4.04 -6.04 12.04
CA CYS A 282 4.65 -5.73 13.33
C CYS A 282 5.96 -4.96 13.09
N CYS A 283 7.05 -5.63 12.68
CA CYS A 283 8.32 -4.93 12.48
C CYS A 283 8.38 -4.04 11.22
N GLY A 284 7.59 -4.32 10.19
CA GLY A 284 7.70 -3.69 8.85
C GLY A 284 8.93 -4.09 8.03
N GLU A 285 9.88 -4.85 8.60
CA GLU A 285 11.20 -5.12 8.00
C GLU A 285 11.38 -6.57 7.52
N GLY A 286 10.35 -7.41 7.62
CA GLY A 286 10.36 -8.82 7.22
C GLY A 286 10.95 -9.79 8.26
N ILE A 287 11.44 -9.28 9.39
CA ILE A 287 12.17 -10.03 10.43
C ILE A 287 11.22 -10.90 11.26
N CYS A 288 10.21 -10.29 11.91
CA CYS A 288 9.35 -10.99 12.88
C CYS A 288 8.42 -12.06 12.31
N GLY A 289 8.18 -12.07 10.99
CA GLY A 289 7.27 -13.03 10.36
C GLY A 289 5.76 -12.83 10.57
N CYS A 290 5.29 -11.77 11.25
CA CYS A 290 3.85 -11.52 11.44
C CYS A 290 3.06 -11.46 10.10
N CYS A 291 3.61 -10.78 9.10
CA CYS A 291 3.00 -10.60 7.78
C CYS A 291 3.21 -11.79 6.81
N THR A 292 3.46 -12.99 7.35
CA THR A 292 3.83 -14.14 6.51
C THR A 292 2.63 -14.78 5.86
N ARG A 293 2.79 -15.13 4.59
CA ARG A 293 1.85 -15.93 3.82
C ARG A 293 2.57 -17.05 3.08
N LYS A 294 1.85 -18.15 2.94
CA LYS A 294 2.25 -19.31 2.15
C LYS A 294 1.00 -19.77 1.40
N ASN A 295 1.08 -19.76 0.08
CA ASN A 295 -0.01 -20.18 -0.80
C ASN A 295 0.29 -21.58 -1.36
N ASN A 296 -0.52 -22.05 -2.31
CA ASN A 296 -0.42 -23.38 -2.91
C ASN A 296 0.94 -23.65 -3.58
N ASP A 297 1.63 -22.59 -4.02
CA ASP A 297 2.99 -22.67 -4.57
C ASP A 297 4.07 -22.95 -3.51
N ARG A 298 3.67 -23.10 -2.24
CA ARG A 298 4.51 -23.38 -1.07
C ARG A 298 5.63 -22.35 -0.84
N LYS A 299 5.62 -21.20 -1.51
CA LYS A 299 6.60 -20.12 -1.30
C LYS A 299 6.19 -19.26 -0.11
N LEU A 300 7.15 -19.05 0.79
CA LEU A 300 7.00 -18.18 1.95
C LEU A 300 7.19 -16.71 1.53
N ARG A 301 6.20 -15.87 1.79
CA ARG A 301 6.22 -14.44 1.47
C ARG A 301 6.10 -13.63 2.75
N ARG A 302 7.01 -12.68 3.01
CA ARG A 302 6.88 -11.68 4.08
C ARG A 302 6.32 -10.39 3.48
N LEU A 303 5.02 -10.17 3.62
CA LEU A 303 4.32 -9.12 2.89
C LEU A 303 4.67 -7.68 3.28
N CYS A 304 5.41 -7.41 4.36
CA CYS A 304 5.93 -6.04 4.58
C CYS A 304 7.22 -5.74 3.81
N LYS A 305 7.91 -6.76 3.27
CA LYS A 305 9.23 -6.64 2.64
C LYS A 305 9.29 -7.17 1.22
N MET A 306 8.51 -8.20 0.89
CA MET A 306 8.55 -8.86 -0.42
C MET A 306 7.39 -8.38 -1.29
N GLN A 307 7.72 -7.83 -2.46
CA GLN A 307 6.74 -7.59 -3.52
C GLN A 307 6.26 -8.91 -4.11
N THR A 308 4.96 -9.00 -4.39
CA THR A 308 4.31 -10.17 -4.95
C THR A 308 3.07 -9.73 -5.71
N GLU A 309 2.68 -10.49 -6.73
CA GLU A 309 1.39 -10.31 -7.39
C GLU A 309 0.24 -10.66 -6.44
N PRO A 310 -0.90 -9.93 -6.50
CA PRO A 310 -2.06 -10.16 -5.65
C PRO A 310 -2.59 -11.60 -5.65
N LYS A 311 -2.59 -12.28 -6.80
CA LYS A 311 -3.07 -13.68 -6.92
C LYS A 311 -2.39 -14.64 -5.94
N TYR A 312 -1.08 -14.47 -5.73
CA TYR A 312 -0.31 -15.29 -4.77
C TYR A 312 -0.48 -14.90 -3.30
N VAL A 313 -1.39 -13.97 -3.01
CA VAL A 313 -1.75 -13.54 -1.65
C VAL A 313 -3.23 -13.75 -1.36
N LEU A 314 -4.08 -13.50 -2.36
CA LEU A 314 -5.53 -13.53 -2.22
C LEU A 314 -6.11 -14.93 -2.47
N GLU A 315 -5.51 -15.75 -3.34
CA GLU A 315 -5.96 -17.14 -3.55
C GLU A 315 -5.75 -18.01 -2.32
N GLY A 316 -6.67 -18.95 -2.08
CA GLY A 316 -6.58 -19.90 -0.95
C GLY A 316 -6.90 -19.29 0.42
N ARG A 317 -7.35 -18.03 0.48
CA ARG A 317 -7.87 -17.42 1.71
C ARG A 317 -9.19 -18.07 2.08
N ARG A 318 -9.31 -18.51 3.33
CA ARG A 318 -10.62 -18.68 3.94
C ARG A 318 -11.15 -17.28 4.23
N ILE A 319 -12.07 -16.83 3.40
CA ILE A 319 -12.81 -15.59 3.61
C ILE A 319 -13.85 -15.92 4.67
N PHE A 320 -13.51 -15.67 5.93
CA PHE A 320 -14.45 -15.70 7.05
C PHE A 320 -14.81 -14.25 7.39
#